data_AF-A0ABC9WXP2-F1
#
_entry.id   AF-A0ABC9WXP2-F1
#
_cell.length_a   1.000
_cell.length_b   1.000
_cell.length_c   1.000
_cell.angle_alpha   90.00
_cell.angle_beta   90.00
_cell.angle_gamma   90.00
#
_symmetry.space_group_name_H-M   'P 1'
#
loop_
_entity.id
_entity.type
_entity.pdbx_description
1 polymer ?
#
loop_
_entity_poly.entity_id
_entity_poly.type
_entity_poly.pdbx_seq_one_letter_code
_entity_poly.pdbx_strand_id
1 'polypeptide(L)'
;MPFQRDLDKLEKWTRVNLVMFNKAKCKVLHLGQGNPQYQYRPGEEGIESRPVKKDLGVLVYEKQDVTWQRVLTAQKANCILGCIKRNMARRSREVILPLYSIPVRPHLESCIHLWSPQCRKAMDLLE
;
A
#
# COMPACT_ATOMS: atom_id res chain seq x y z
N MET A 1 13.43 5.34 -21.08
CA MET A 1 12.51 4.87 -20.04
C MET A 1 11.54 5.98 -19.65
N PRO A 2 10.22 5.74 -19.67
CA PRO A 2 9.22 6.72 -19.24
C PRO A 2 9.47 7.22 -17.81
N PHE A 3 9.71 6.31 -16.87
CA PHE A 3 9.89 6.65 -15.44
C PHE A 3 11.14 7.48 -15.15
N GLN A 4 12.29 7.18 -15.77
CA GLN A 4 13.51 7.99 -15.59
C GLN A 4 13.29 9.42 -16.08
N ARG A 5 12.62 9.61 -17.22
CA ARG A 5 12.31 10.95 -17.73
C ARG A 5 11.43 11.74 -16.76
N ASP A 6 10.53 11.08 -16.06
CA ASP A 6 9.66 11.74 -15.08
C ASP A 6 10.43 12.08 -13.79
N LEU A 7 11.39 11.25 -13.37
CA LEU A 7 12.35 11.60 -12.31
C LEU A 7 13.19 12.83 -12.70
N ASP A 8 13.67 12.89 -13.95
CA ASP A 8 14.46 14.03 -14.43
C ASP A 8 13.62 15.32 -14.44
N LYS A 9 12.34 15.24 -14.82
CA LYS A 9 11.39 16.37 -14.74
C LYS A 9 11.14 16.79 -13.29
N LEU A 10 10.99 15.83 -12.38
CA LEU A 10 10.81 16.11 -10.96
C LEU A 10 12.03 16.84 -10.39
N GLU A 11 13.24 16.37 -10.70
CA GLU A 11 14.48 17.03 -10.27
C GLU A 11 14.57 18.47 -10.82
N LYS A 12 14.22 18.68 -12.10
CA LYS A 12 14.13 20.03 -12.69
C LYS A 12 13.11 20.90 -11.95
N TRP A 13 11.92 20.37 -11.68
CA TRP A 13 10.87 21.09 -10.96
C TRP A 13 11.34 21.49 -9.55
N THR A 14 12.06 20.61 -8.84
CA THR A 14 12.59 20.95 -7.51
C THR A 14 13.58 22.12 -7.54
N ARG A 15 14.42 22.21 -8.58
CA ARG A 15 15.33 23.36 -8.78
C ARG A 15 14.59 24.67 -9.01
N VAL A 16 13.55 24.65 -9.85
CA VAL A 16 12.73 25.84 -10.13
C VAL A 16 12.00 26.33 -8.89
N ASN A 17 11.53 25.41 -8.05
CA ASN A 17 10.77 25.74 -6.83
C ASN A 17 11.65 25.88 -5.59
N LEU A 18 12.98 25.85 -5.73
CA LEU A 18 13.94 25.97 -4.63
C LEU A 18 13.71 24.97 -3.49
N VAL A 19 13.21 23.77 -3.81
CA VAL A 19 13.00 22.68 -2.84
C VAL A 19 14.04 21.59 -3.06
N MET A 20 14.43 20.88 -1.99
CA MET A 20 15.41 19.81 -2.08
C MET A 20 14.73 18.46 -2.33
N PHE A 21 15.11 17.79 -3.41
CA PHE A 21 14.69 16.41 -3.67
C PHE A 21 15.41 15.45 -2.70
N ASN A 22 14.67 14.79 -1.82
CA ASN A 22 15.24 13.89 -0.82
C ASN A 22 15.50 12.49 -1.39
N LYS A 23 16.63 12.34 -2.07
CA LYS A 23 17.09 11.08 -2.69
C LYS A 23 17.22 9.94 -1.67
N ALA A 24 17.67 10.24 -0.45
CA ALA A 24 17.87 9.23 0.60
C ALA A 24 16.58 8.51 1.02
N LYS A 25 15.42 9.19 0.94
CA LYS A 25 14.09 8.62 1.21
C LYS A 25 13.52 7.84 0.02
N CYS A 26 14.06 8.03 -1.18
CA CYS A 26 13.64 7.30 -2.36
C CYS A 26 14.20 5.88 -2.32
N LYS A 27 13.33 4.90 -2.57
CA LYS A 27 13.67 3.49 -2.76
C LYS A 27 12.88 2.96 -3.94
N VAL A 28 13.53 2.18 -4.80
CA VAL A 28 12.92 1.51 -5.95
C VAL A 28 12.35 0.18 -5.50
N LEU A 29 11.13 -0.13 -5.94
CA LEU A 29 10.46 -1.40 -5.71
C LEU A 29 10.08 -1.98 -7.08
N HIS A 30 10.63 -3.13 -7.44
CA HIS A 30 10.42 -3.74 -8.76
C HIS A 30 9.22 -4.67 -8.75
N LEU A 31 8.06 -4.15 -9.15
CA LEU A 31 6.83 -4.94 -9.12
C LEU A 31 6.68 -5.79 -10.39
N GLY A 32 6.24 -7.03 -10.20
CA GLY A 32 5.84 -7.96 -11.26
C GLY A 32 6.93 -8.93 -11.71
N GLN A 33 6.52 -10.13 -12.14
CA GLN A 33 7.42 -11.24 -12.47
C GLN A 33 8.25 -11.02 -13.74
N GLY A 34 7.84 -10.11 -14.61
CA GLY A 34 8.56 -9.73 -15.84
C GLY A 34 9.30 -8.38 -15.73
N ASN A 35 9.53 -7.87 -14.52
CA ASN A 35 10.19 -6.58 -14.34
C ASN A 35 11.68 -6.69 -14.71
N PRO A 36 12.19 -5.90 -15.66
CA PRO A 36 13.60 -5.92 -16.06
C PRO A 36 14.55 -5.28 -15.03
N GLN A 37 14.05 -4.86 -13.87
CA GLN A 37 14.83 -4.32 -12.74
C GLN A 37 15.73 -3.13 -13.10
N TYR A 38 15.19 -2.17 -13.85
CA TYR A 38 15.93 -0.98 -14.26
C TYR A 38 16.43 -0.16 -13.07
N GLN A 39 17.69 0.24 -13.12
CA GLN A 39 18.26 1.21 -12.18
C GLN A 39 17.84 2.63 -12.56
N TYR A 40 17.53 3.44 -11.55
CA TYR A 40 17.14 4.83 -11.72
C TYR A 40 18.14 5.75 -11.03
N ARG A 41 18.48 6.86 -11.69
CA ARG A 41 19.51 7.81 -11.22
C ARG A 41 19.00 9.24 -11.41
N PRO A 42 18.38 9.87 -10.40
CA PRO A 42 18.14 11.31 -10.42
C PRO A 42 19.50 12.01 -10.23
N GLY A 43 20.05 12.57 -11.30
CA GLY A 43 21.41 13.12 -11.32
C GLY A 43 22.50 12.05 -11.37
N GLU A 44 23.57 12.21 -10.58
CA GLU A 44 24.71 11.28 -10.60
C GLU A 44 24.56 10.08 -9.66
N GLU A 45 23.75 10.20 -8.62
CA GLU A 45 23.56 9.16 -7.60
C GLU A 45 22.38 8.24 -7.94
N GLY A 46 22.58 6.92 -7.82
CA GLY A 46 21.53 5.93 -8.05
C GLY A 46 20.60 5.75 -6.85
N ILE A 47 19.33 5.43 -7.13
CA ILE A 47 18.36 5.08 -6.09
C ILE A 47 18.51 3.60 -5.75
N GLU A 48 18.70 3.29 -4.47
CA GLU A 48 18.73 1.92 -3.95
C GLU A 48 17.40 1.20 -4.19
N SER A 49 17.47 -0.02 -4.74
CA SER A 49 16.33 -0.93 -4.80
C SER A 49 16.18 -1.70 -3.49
N ARG A 50 14.94 -1.95 -3.08
CA ARG A 50 14.64 -2.79 -1.91
C ARG A 50 13.50 -3.76 -2.21
N PRO A 51 13.54 -4.98 -1.65
CA PRO A 51 12.48 -5.96 -1.82
C PRO A 51 11.20 -5.62 -1.04
N VAL A 52 11.27 -4.66 -0.11
CA VAL A 52 10.14 -4.18 0.67
C VAL A 52 10.25 -2.68 0.92
N LYS A 53 9.11 -1.98 0.88
CA LYS A 53 9.01 -0.56 1.19
C LYS A 53 7.80 -0.31 2.08
N LYS A 54 8.00 0.44 3.17
CA LYS A 54 6.90 0.97 3.98
C LYS A 54 6.48 2.31 3.39
N ASP A 55 5.25 2.43 2.96
CA ASP A 55 4.67 3.68 2.47
C ASP A 55 3.32 3.92 3.14
N LEU A 56 3.15 5.10 3.73
CA LEU A 56 1.94 5.49 4.48
C LEU A 56 1.48 4.46 5.54
N GLY A 57 2.42 3.73 6.15
CA GLY A 57 2.12 2.69 7.14
C GLY A 57 1.87 1.29 6.57
N VAL A 58 1.79 1.15 5.24
CA VAL A 58 1.59 -0.11 4.55
C VAL A 58 2.93 -0.65 4.03
N LEU A 59 3.21 -1.93 4.25
CA LEU A 59 4.36 -2.60 3.67
C LEU A 59 4.01 -3.15 2.28
N VAL A 60 4.78 -2.75 1.27
CA VAL A 60 4.65 -3.21 -0.12
C VAL A 60 5.90 -4.02 -0.46
N TYR A 61 5.70 -5.25 -0.94
CA TYR A 61 6.75 -6.19 -1.28
C TYR A 61 6.95 -6.26 -2.79
N GLU A 62 8.19 -6.47 -3.22
CA GLU A 62 8.61 -6.59 -4.63
C GLU A 62 7.91 -7.79 -5.29
N LYS A 63 7.97 -8.93 -4.60
CA LYS A 63 7.07 -10.04 -4.85
C LYS A 63 5.71 -9.60 -4.37
N GLN A 64 4.79 -9.37 -5.32
CA GLN A 64 3.37 -9.17 -5.07
C GLN A 64 2.78 -10.49 -4.57
N ASP A 65 3.28 -10.98 -3.44
CA ASP A 65 2.80 -12.19 -2.80
C ASP A 65 1.50 -11.79 -2.09
N VAL A 66 0.42 -11.82 -2.89
CA VAL A 66 -0.96 -11.59 -2.48
C VAL A 66 -1.28 -12.37 -1.20
N THR A 67 -0.56 -13.49 -0.98
CA THR A 67 -0.59 -14.33 0.21
C THR A 67 -0.17 -13.57 1.48
N TRP A 68 0.94 -12.83 1.49
CA TRP A 68 1.39 -12.12 2.69
C TRP A 68 0.47 -10.95 3.04
N GLN A 69 0.03 -10.24 2.00
CA GLN A 69 -0.96 -9.18 2.11
C GLN A 69 -2.31 -9.70 2.65
N ARG A 70 -2.77 -10.86 2.19
CA ARG A 70 -3.92 -11.59 2.77
C ARG A 70 -3.68 -11.98 4.22
N VAL A 71 -2.49 -12.49 4.57
CA VAL A 71 -2.14 -12.90 5.94
C VAL A 71 -2.19 -11.70 6.89
N LEU A 72 -1.61 -10.56 6.51
CA LEU A 72 -1.64 -9.34 7.32
C LEU A 72 -3.06 -8.80 7.49
N THR A 73 -3.86 -8.78 6.43
CA THR A 73 -5.28 -8.36 6.50
C THR A 73 -6.09 -9.31 7.39
N ALA A 74 -5.87 -10.62 7.28
CA ALA A 74 -6.52 -11.63 8.13
C ALA A 74 -6.10 -11.49 9.60
N GLN A 75 -4.82 -11.24 9.88
CA GLN A 75 -4.33 -10.98 11.24
C GLN A 75 -4.99 -9.75 11.85
N LYS A 76 -5.07 -8.64 11.10
CA LYS A 76 -5.70 -7.40 11.58
C LYS A 76 -7.20 -7.59 11.83
N ALA A 77 -7.90 -8.29 10.94
CA ALA A 77 -9.31 -8.66 11.13
C ALA A 77 -9.52 -9.54 12.38
N ASN A 78 -8.64 -10.53 12.60
CA ASN A 78 -8.68 -11.38 13.80
C ASN A 78 -8.43 -10.61 15.09
N CYS A 79 -7.52 -9.63 15.09
CA CYS A 79 -7.29 -8.76 16.25
C CYS A 79 -8.55 -7.94 16.59
N ILE A 80 -9.18 -7.31 15.59
CA ILE A 80 -10.42 -6.54 15.78
C ILE A 80 -11.53 -7.45 16.31
N LEU A 81 -11.72 -8.62 15.70
CA LEU A 81 -12.70 -9.62 16.14
C LEU A 81 -12.45 -10.07 17.59
N GLY A 82 -11.19 -10.29 17.97
CA GLY A 82 -10.80 -10.64 19.33
C GLY A 82 -11.06 -9.51 20.34
N CYS A 83 -10.92 -8.25 19.93
CA CYS A 83 -11.26 -7.09 20.76
C CYS A 83 -12.78 -6.96 20.95
N ILE A 84 -13.56 -7.17 19.90
CA ILE A 84 -15.04 -7.15 19.97
C ILE A 84 -15.53 -8.28 20.89
N LYS A 85 -15.02 -9.51 20.72
CA LYS A 85 -15.40 -10.66 21.54
C LYS A 85 -15.11 -10.49 23.04
N ARG A 86 -14.03 -9.79 23.39
CA ARG A 86 -13.62 -9.59 24.79
C ARG A 86 -14.38 -8.47 25.50
N ASN A 87 -14.86 -7.45 24.77
CA ASN A 87 -15.48 -6.27 25.37
C ASN A 87 -17.01 -6.23 25.26
N MET A 88 -17.66 -7.14 24.54
CA MET A 88 -19.11 -7.13 24.33
C MET A 88 -19.83 -8.15 25.22
N ALA A 89 -20.43 -7.67 26.32
CA ALA A 89 -21.25 -8.48 27.23
C ALA A 89 -22.62 -8.89 26.62
N ARG A 90 -23.17 -8.12 25.67
CA ARG A 90 -24.37 -8.47 24.89
C ARG A 90 -24.00 -8.63 23.40
N ARG A 91 -24.23 -9.82 22.85
CA ARG A 91 -23.97 -10.16 21.44
C ARG A 91 -25.27 -10.00 20.63
N SER A 92 -25.56 -8.81 20.09
CA SER A 92 -26.67 -8.65 19.14
C SER A 92 -26.18 -8.22 17.76
N ARG A 93 -26.84 -8.73 16.72
CA ARG A 93 -26.48 -8.51 15.30
C ARG A 93 -26.62 -7.03 14.91
N GLU A 94 -27.53 -6.30 15.54
CA GLU A 94 -27.75 -4.87 15.27
C GLU A 94 -26.59 -3.97 15.74
N VAL A 95 -25.82 -4.40 16.74
CA VAL A 95 -24.70 -3.61 17.29
C VAL A 95 -23.36 -3.98 16.62
N ILE A 96 -23.18 -5.25 16.25
CA ILE A 96 -21.92 -5.76 15.68
C ILE A 96 -21.69 -5.28 14.24
N LEU A 97 -22.74 -5.24 13.41
CA LEU A 97 -22.65 -4.90 11.99
C LEU A 97 -22.17 -3.45 11.75
N PRO A 98 -22.72 -2.41 12.42
CA PRO A 98 -22.25 -1.04 12.26
C PRO A 98 -20.82 -0.83 12.79
N LEU A 99 -20.48 -1.42 13.95
CA LEU A 99 -19.16 -1.28 14.58
C LEU A 99 -18.04 -1.96 13.78
N TYR A 100 -18.35 -2.98 12.98
CA TYR A 100 -17.41 -3.59 12.06
C TYR A 100 -17.26 -2.78 10.76
N SER A 101 -18.38 -2.36 10.16
CA SER A 101 -18.37 -1.70 8.85
C SER A 101 -17.75 -0.30 8.85
N ILE A 102 -17.95 0.48 9.92
CA ILE A 102 -17.48 1.88 10.00
C ILE A 102 -15.94 1.98 9.92
N PRO A 103 -15.14 1.23 10.70
CA PRO A 103 -13.69 1.32 10.60
C PRO A 103 -13.10 0.47 9.45
N VAL A 104 -13.77 -0.60 9.02
CA VAL A 104 -13.20 -1.55 8.04
C VAL A 104 -13.35 -1.07 6.60
N ARG A 105 -14.49 -0.45 6.25
CA ARG A 105 -14.79 0.00 4.88
C ARG A 105 -13.80 1.05 4.33
N PRO A 106 -13.43 2.11 5.08
CA PRO A 106 -12.48 3.12 4.59
C PRO A 106 -11.08 2.55 4.34
N HIS A 107 -10.66 1.57 5.15
CA HIS A 107 -9.37 0.90 4.99
C HIS A 107 -9.33 -0.05 3.79
N LEU A 108 -10.43 -0.77 3.52
CA LEU A 108 -10.55 -1.62 2.33
C LEU A 108 -10.56 -0.79 1.04
N GLU A 109 -11.35 0.29 1.00
CA GLU A 109 -11.47 1.18 -0.16
C GLU A 109 -10.16 1.92 -0.46
N SER A 110 -9.42 2.35 0.57
CA SER A 110 -8.08 2.93 0.42
C SER A 110 -7.06 1.91 -0.09
N CYS A 111 -7.09 0.67 0.41
CA CYS A 111 -6.18 -0.38 -0.05
C CYS A 111 -6.42 -0.78 -1.52
N ILE A 112 -7.63 -0.67 -2.08
CA ILE A 112 -7.90 -1.09 -3.47
C ILE A 112 -7.06 -0.33 -4.50
N HIS A 113 -6.81 0.97 -4.30
CA HIS A 113 -5.97 1.76 -5.21
C HIS A 113 -4.49 1.33 -5.19
N LEU A 114 -4.05 0.70 -4.10
CA LEU A 114 -2.67 0.29 -3.88
C LEU A 114 -2.46 -1.23 -4.13
N TRP A 115 -3.51 -2.06 -4.06
CA TRP A 115 -3.38 -3.52 -3.95
C TRP A 115 -3.71 -4.27 -5.24
N SER A 116 -4.73 -3.88 -6.01
CA SER A 116 -4.97 -4.38 -7.38
C SER A 116 -6.24 -3.76 -7.98
N PRO A 117 -6.23 -3.30 -9.25
CA PRO A 117 -7.45 -2.86 -9.95
C PRO A 117 -8.54 -3.94 -10.07
N GLN A 118 -8.16 -5.22 -9.91
CA GLN A 118 -9.01 -6.39 -10.15
C GLN A 118 -9.96 -6.70 -8.99
N CYS A 119 -9.68 -6.20 -7.78
CA CYS A 119 -10.47 -6.45 -6.57
C CYS A 119 -11.78 -5.66 -6.50
N ARG A 120 -12.00 -4.71 -7.42
CA ARG A 120 -13.23 -3.89 -7.44
C ARG A 120 -14.49 -4.75 -7.62
N LYS A 121 -14.42 -5.81 -8.43
CA LYS A 121 -15.53 -6.74 -8.72
C LYS A 121 -15.90 -7.66 -7.54
N ALA A 122 -15.00 -7.84 -6.57
CA ALA A 122 -15.25 -8.71 -5.42
C ALA A 122 -16.07 -8.00 -4.32
N MET A 123 -16.21 -6.67 -4.39
CA MET A 123 -17.03 -5.91 -3.44
C MET A 123 -18.52 -5.96 -3.76
N ASP A 124 -18.91 -6.13 -5.03
CA ASP A 124 -20.32 -6.29 -5.44
C ASP A 124 -20.96 -7.57 -4.86
N LEU A 125 -20.14 -8.48 -4.29
CA LEU A 125 -20.56 -9.70 -3.60
C LEU A 125 -20.65 -9.55 -2.06
N LEU A 126 -20.20 -8.41 -1.53
CA LEU A 126 -20.24 -8.09 -0.09
C LEU A 126 -21.42 -7.17 0.29
N GLU A 127 -22.20 -6.74 -0.70
CA GLU A 127 -23.50 -6.07 -0.55
C GLU A 127 -24.63 -7.10 -0.49
#